data_AF-A0AAW1C293-F1
#
_entry.id   AF-A0AAW1C293-F1
#
_cell.length_a   1.000
_cell.length_b   1.000
_cell.length_c   1.000
_cell.angle_alpha   90.00
_cell.angle_beta   90.00
_cell.angle_gamma   90.00
#
_symmetry.space_group_name_H-M   'P 1'
#
loop_
_entity.id
_entity.type
_entity.pdbx_description
1 polymer ?
#
loop_
_entity_poly.entity_id
_entity_poly.type
_entity_poly.pdbx_seq_one_letter_code
_entity_poly.pdbx_strand_id
1 'polypeptide(L)'
;MLIEPPVLSVDSPARHFIPPSRLFPRNSKLRDAIARYCFGVLKLFKVLHRTRQNVFKGDTRSLDAARLKINEEFKNNKNETSPEKIAEFIKLASDVEVILRTCVLQGVYVDADKIRLLPRKDVLRDNAPYCDTPKQNT
;
A
#
# COMPACT_ATOMS: atom_id res chain seq x y z
N MET A 1 42.08 41.38 -17.33
CA MET A 1 42.15 40.62 -18.59
C MET A 1 41.46 39.29 -18.36
N LEU A 2 40.53 38.94 -19.23
CA LEU A 2 39.56 37.86 -19.09
C LEU A 2 40.23 36.49 -18.95
N ILE A 3 39.84 35.74 -17.92
CA ILE A 3 40.14 34.31 -17.81
C ILE A 3 39.10 33.61 -18.69
N GLU A 4 39.53 33.01 -19.80
CA GLU A 4 38.64 32.18 -20.62
C GLU A 4 38.25 30.90 -19.83
N PRO A 5 36.97 30.47 -19.89
CA PRO A 5 36.55 29.24 -19.26
C PRO A 5 37.08 28.02 -20.03
N PRO A 6 37.33 26.87 -19.34
CA PRO A 6 37.79 25.66 -19.99
C PRO A 6 36.72 25.13 -20.97
N VAL A 7 37.17 24.88 -22.20
CA VAL A 7 36.40 24.25 -23.28
C VAL A 7 35.97 22.86 -22.83
N LEU A 8 34.66 22.61 -22.79
CA LEU A 8 34.09 21.27 -22.64
C LEU A 8 34.53 20.42 -23.84
N SER A 9 35.48 19.52 -23.61
CA SER A 9 35.82 18.47 -24.57
C SER A 9 34.60 17.58 -24.80
N VAL A 10 34.12 17.54 -26.04
CA VAL A 10 32.91 16.81 -26.47
C VAL A 10 33.22 15.35 -26.82
N ASP A 11 34.38 14.83 -26.44
CA ASP A 11 34.74 13.44 -26.67
C ASP A 11 34.42 12.57 -25.45
N SER A 12 33.12 12.42 -25.15
CA SER A 12 32.62 11.38 -24.26
C SER A 12 32.06 10.23 -25.12
N PRO A 13 32.62 9.01 -25.07
CA PRO A 13 32.14 7.92 -25.90
C PRO A 13 30.70 7.62 -25.50
N ALA A 14 29.83 7.62 -26.51
CA ALA A 14 28.39 7.42 -26.41
C ALA A 14 28.01 6.49 -25.25
N ARG A 15 27.22 7.02 -24.31
CA ARG A 15 26.41 6.20 -23.39
C ARG A 15 25.66 5.22 -24.28
N HIS A 16 26.09 3.96 -24.30
CA HIS A 16 25.45 2.91 -25.06
C HIS A 16 23.98 2.88 -24.65
N PHE A 17 23.11 3.37 -25.53
CA PHE A 17 21.68 3.23 -25.37
C PHE A 17 21.38 1.73 -25.48
N ILE A 18 21.26 1.06 -24.33
CA ILE A 18 20.88 -0.34 -24.30
C ILE A 18 19.42 -0.38 -24.78
N PRO A 19 19.13 -0.95 -25.96
CA PRO A 19 17.76 -0.99 -26.45
C PRO A 19 16.91 -1.82 -25.47
N PRO A 20 15.63 -1.48 -25.25
CA PRO A 20 14.76 -2.18 -24.32
C PRO A 20 14.73 -3.69 -24.54
N SER A 21 14.89 -4.13 -25.80
CA SER A 21 15.00 -5.54 -26.20
C SER A 21 16.15 -6.32 -25.57
N ARG A 22 17.18 -5.66 -25.02
CA ARG A 22 18.28 -6.30 -24.26
C ARG A 22 18.09 -6.29 -22.74
N LEU A 23 17.14 -5.50 -22.22
CA LEU A 23 16.80 -5.43 -20.79
C LEU A 23 15.73 -6.46 -20.40
N PHE A 24 15.07 -7.09 -21.37
CA PHE A 24 13.99 -8.04 -21.13
C PHE A 24 14.41 -9.48 -21.43
N PRO A 25 14.16 -10.43 -20.51
CA PRO A 25 14.47 -11.83 -20.74
C PRO A 25 13.72 -12.37 -21.97
N ARG A 26 14.42 -13.10 -22.85
CA ARG A 26 13.82 -13.72 -24.05
C ARG A 26 12.75 -14.77 -23.73
N ASN A 27 12.73 -15.30 -22.50
CA ASN A 27 11.77 -16.31 -22.06
C ASN A 27 10.44 -15.64 -21.66
N SER A 28 9.41 -15.81 -22.50
CA SER A 28 8.07 -15.23 -22.31
C SER A 28 7.46 -15.61 -20.96
N LYS A 29 7.58 -16.87 -20.54
CA LYS A 29 7.03 -17.34 -19.25
C LYS A 29 7.64 -16.62 -18.04
N LEU A 30 8.95 -16.37 -18.07
CA LEU A 30 9.66 -15.65 -17.00
C LEU A 30 9.29 -14.16 -17.00
N ARG A 31 9.19 -13.54 -18.17
CA ARG A 31 8.68 -12.15 -18.31
C ARG A 31 7.28 -12.02 -17.74
N ASP A 32 6.38 -12.94 -18.08
CA ASP A 32 5.00 -12.91 -17.63
C ASP A 32 4.88 -13.14 -16.11
N ALA A 33 5.75 -13.98 -15.54
CA ALA A 33 5.82 -14.17 -14.09
C ALA A 33 6.29 -12.89 -13.38
N ILE A 34 7.40 -12.31 -13.83
CA ILE A 34 7.96 -11.07 -13.25
C ILE A 34 6.96 -9.91 -13.39
N ALA A 35 6.36 -9.74 -14.56
CA ALA A 35 5.36 -8.71 -14.80
C ALA A 35 4.13 -8.87 -13.88
N ARG A 36 3.67 -10.12 -13.65
CA ARG A 36 2.57 -10.41 -12.72
C ARG A 36 2.92 -10.02 -11.28
N TYR A 37 4.12 -10.34 -10.81
CA TYR A 37 4.56 -9.96 -9.46
C TYR A 37 4.71 -8.45 -9.29
N CYS A 38 5.43 -7.77 -10.19
CA CYS A 38 5.60 -6.32 -10.12
C CYS A 38 4.26 -5.58 -10.16
N PHE A 39 3.34 -6.04 -11.01
CA PHE A 39 2.00 -5.48 -11.08
C PHE A 39 1.20 -5.69 -9.79
N GLY A 40 1.27 -6.90 -9.22
CA GLY A 40 0.61 -7.23 -7.94
C GLY A 40 1.07 -6.33 -6.79
N VAL A 41 2.39 -6.14 -6.65
CA VAL A 41 2.99 -5.30 -5.59
C VAL A 41 2.55 -3.84 -5.73
N LEU A 42 2.64 -3.26 -6.93
CA LEU A 42 2.24 -1.86 -7.15
C LEU A 42 0.73 -1.65 -6.98
N LYS A 43 -0.08 -2.63 -7.39
CA LYS A 43 -1.53 -2.62 -7.15
C LYS A 43 -1.82 -2.59 -5.66
N LEU A 44 -1.16 -3.44 -4.87
CA LEU A 44 -1.35 -3.53 -3.44
C LEU A 44 -0.90 -2.25 -2.70
N PHE A 45 0.24 -1.69 -3.09
CA PHE A 45 0.71 -0.40 -2.58
C PHE A 45 -0.33 0.72 -2.76
N LYS A 46 -0.92 0.82 -3.97
CA LYS A 46 -1.99 1.79 -4.26
C LYS A 46 -3.25 1.51 -3.44
N VAL A 47 -3.62 0.24 -3.32
CA VAL A 47 -4.80 -0.19 -2.56
C VAL A 47 -4.65 0.19 -1.09
N LEU A 48 -3.55 -0.17 -0.42
CA LEU A 48 -3.30 0.21 0.98
C LEU A 48 -3.33 1.73 1.18
N HIS A 49 -2.78 2.50 0.22
CA HIS A 49 -2.85 3.95 0.31
C HIS A 49 -4.27 4.51 0.18
N ARG A 50 -5.11 3.92 -0.65
CA ARG A 50 -6.53 4.26 -0.73
C ARG A 50 -7.28 3.85 0.53
N THR A 51 -7.00 2.64 1.05
CA THR A 51 -7.62 2.13 2.26
C THR A 51 -7.30 3.02 3.45
N ARG A 52 -6.03 3.44 3.67
CA ARG A 52 -5.73 4.41 4.77
C ARG A 52 -6.49 5.73 4.62
N GLN A 53 -6.68 6.24 3.39
CA GLN A 53 -7.36 7.50 3.15
C GLN A 53 -8.85 7.40 3.51
N ASN A 54 -9.45 6.25 3.22
CA ASN A 54 -10.84 5.96 3.58
C ASN A 54 -10.99 5.67 5.07
N VAL A 55 -10.04 4.94 5.67
CA VAL A 55 -10.11 4.46 7.05
C VAL A 55 -9.84 5.57 8.06
N PHE A 56 -8.90 6.47 7.76
CA PHE A 56 -8.48 7.56 8.63
C PHE A 56 -8.91 8.93 8.11
N LYS A 57 -10.05 9.00 7.41
CA LYS A 57 -10.51 10.25 6.77
C LYS A 57 -10.63 11.36 7.82
N GLY A 58 -9.99 12.50 7.55
CA GLY A 58 -10.00 13.66 8.44
C GLY A 58 -9.08 13.57 9.66
N ASP A 59 -8.41 12.44 9.89
CA ASP A 59 -7.41 12.28 10.96
C ASP A 59 -6.00 12.39 10.37
N THR A 60 -5.47 13.60 10.33
CA THR A 60 -4.16 13.90 9.73
C THR A 60 -3.03 13.12 10.38
N ARG A 61 -3.03 12.99 11.71
CA ARG A 61 -2.01 12.25 12.46
C ARG A 61 -2.01 10.78 12.07
N SER A 62 -3.18 10.14 12.05
CA SER A 62 -3.28 8.73 11.65
C SER A 62 -2.98 8.52 10.18
N LEU A 63 -3.39 9.45 9.30
CA LEU A 63 -3.07 9.41 7.88
C LEU A 63 -1.57 9.44 7.63
N ASP A 64 -0.83 10.32 8.31
CA ASP A 64 0.61 10.48 8.14
C ASP A 64 1.38 9.31 8.74
N ALA A 65 0.99 8.85 9.94
CA ALA A 65 1.57 7.66 10.56
C ALA A 65 1.40 6.42 9.65
N ALA A 66 0.20 6.20 9.11
CA ALA A 66 -0.06 5.09 8.19
C ALA A 66 0.73 5.25 6.87
N ARG A 67 0.86 6.48 6.35
CA ARG A 67 1.66 6.75 5.15
C ARG A 67 3.13 6.39 5.36
N LEU A 68 3.69 6.81 6.49
CA LEU A 68 5.08 6.53 6.84
C LEU A 68 5.31 5.03 6.94
N LYS A 69 4.46 4.31 7.68
CA LYS A 69 4.60 2.87 7.87
C LYS A 69 4.48 2.08 6.56
N ILE A 70 3.50 2.40 5.71
CA ILE A 70 3.37 1.76 4.38
C ILE A 70 4.64 1.99 3.56
N ASN A 71 5.14 3.22 3.50
CA ASN A 71 6.35 3.52 2.72
C ASN A 71 7.60 2.84 3.27
N GLU A 72 7.74 2.78 4.59
CA GLU A 72 8.86 2.12 5.26
C GLU A 72 8.90 0.62 4.95
N GLU A 73 7.78 -0.09 5.13
CA GLU A 73 7.71 -1.53 4.86
C GLU A 73 8.04 -1.88 3.40
N PHE A 74 7.51 -1.10 2.44
CA PHE A 74 7.82 -1.32 1.02
C PHE A 74 9.26 -0.94 0.67
N LYS A 75 9.86 0.06 1.34
CA LYS A 75 11.27 0.42 1.13
C LYS A 75 12.21 -0.62 1.71
N ASN A 76 11.91 -1.15 2.90
CA ASN A 76 12.73 -2.16 3.57
C ASN A 76 12.81 -3.45 2.76
N ASN A 77 11.71 -3.83 2.09
CA ASN A 77 11.62 -5.06 1.32
C ASN A 77 11.87 -4.87 -0.20
N LYS A 78 12.28 -3.66 -0.65
CA LYS A 78 12.41 -3.33 -2.08
C LYS A 78 13.39 -4.21 -2.87
N ASN A 79 14.39 -4.76 -2.17
CA ASN A 79 15.48 -5.55 -2.75
C ASN A 79 15.28 -7.06 -2.54
N GLU A 80 14.13 -7.50 -2.00
CA GLU A 80 13.84 -8.93 -1.85
C GLU A 80 13.67 -9.57 -3.23
N THR A 81 14.34 -10.70 -3.44
CA THR A 81 14.38 -11.41 -4.72
C THR A 81 13.78 -12.82 -4.63
N SER A 82 13.53 -13.31 -3.41
CA SER A 82 12.87 -14.60 -3.20
C SER A 82 11.39 -14.53 -3.64
N PRO A 83 10.97 -15.34 -4.62
CA PRO A 83 9.58 -15.35 -5.08
C PRO A 83 8.60 -15.79 -3.99
N GLU A 84 9.03 -16.68 -3.09
CA GLU A 84 8.23 -17.21 -1.98
C GLU A 84 7.93 -16.09 -0.97
N LYS A 85 8.96 -15.36 -0.54
CA LYS A 85 8.79 -14.23 0.38
C LYS A 85 7.97 -13.09 -0.21
N ILE A 86 8.15 -12.81 -1.51
CA ILE A 86 7.33 -11.81 -2.21
C ILE A 86 5.85 -12.23 -2.17
N ALA A 87 5.55 -13.50 -2.41
CA ALA A 87 4.18 -14.01 -2.34
C ALA A 87 3.60 -13.90 -0.91
N GLU A 88 4.40 -14.20 0.12
CA GLU A 88 4.01 -14.03 1.52
C GLU A 88 3.73 -12.56 1.85
N PHE A 89 4.58 -11.63 1.44
CA PHE A 89 4.36 -10.20 1.65
C PHE A 89 3.12 -9.69 0.94
N ILE A 90 2.84 -10.15 -0.29
CA ILE A 90 1.62 -9.80 -1.00
C ILE A 90 0.39 -10.29 -0.23
N LYS A 91 0.41 -11.53 0.27
CA LYS A 91 -0.69 -12.08 1.06
C LYS A 91 -0.89 -11.29 2.36
N LEU A 92 0.19 -11.08 3.12
CA LEU A 92 0.17 -10.33 4.37
C LEU A 92 -0.40 -8.92 4.18
N ALA A 93 0.10 -8.18 3.19
CA ALA A 93 -0.38 -6.82 2.95
C ALA A 93 -1.82 -6.79 2.42
N SER A 94 -2.29 -7.84 1.73
CA SER A 94 -3.70 -8.01 1.38
C SER A 94 -4.56 -8.27 2.61
N ASP A 95 -4.12 -9.09 3.55
CA ASP A 95 -4.85 -9.35 4.80
C ASP A 95 -4.93 -8.09 5.67
N VAL A 96 -3.83 -7.33 5.73
CA VAL A 96 -3.78 -6.02 6.43
C VAL A 96 -4.78 -5.03 5.82
N GLU A 97 -4.93 -5.00 4.49
CA GLU A 97 -5.94 -4.16 3.84
C GLU A 97 -7.35 -4.48 4.33
N VAL A 98 -7.70 -5.76 4.38
CA VAL A 98 -9.02 -6.22 4.82
C VAL A 98 -9.24 -5.83 6.27
N ILE A 99 -8.26 -6.10 7.15
CA ILE A 99 -8.32 -5.76 8.57
C ILE A 99 -8.51 -4.26 8.77
N LEU A 100 -7.76 -3.41 8.05
CA LEU A 100 -7.92 -1.96 8.13
C LEU A 100 -9.35 -1.54 7.75
N ARG A 101 -9.91 -2.14 6.71
CA ARG A 101 -11.23 -1.79 6.20
C ARG A 101 -12.35 -2.23 7.15
N THR A 102 -12.29 -3.45 7.67
CA THR A 102 -13.41 -4.09 8.41
C THR A 102 -13.31 -3.97 9.93
N CYS A 103 -12.11 -3.77 10.49
CA CYS A 103 -11.90 -3.85 11.94
C CYS A 103 -11.54 -2.50 12.59
N VAL A 104 -11.22 -1.46 11.81
CA VAL A 104 -10.86 -0.14 12.35
C VAL A 104 -12.07 0.80 12.34
N LEU A 105 -12.42 1.37 13.49
CA LEU A 105 -13.49 2.36 13.62
C LEU A 105 -12.92 3.68 14.16
N GLN A 106 -13.28 4.80 13.55
CA GLN A 106 -12.87 6.12 14.04
C GLN A 106 -13.85 6.61 15.10
N GLY A 107 -13.32 7.20 16.18
CA GLY A 107 -14.09 7.93 17.18
C GLY A 107 -13.58 9.37 17.28
N VAL A 108 -14.49 10.34 17.38
CA VAL A 108 -14.18 11.75 17.55
C VAL A 108 -14.81 12.24 18.85
N TYR A 109 -14.03 12.86 19.72
CA TYR A 109 -14.56 13.53 20.91
C TYR A 109 -15.47 14.67 20.50
N VAL A 110 -16.69 14.68 21.02
CA VAL A 110 -17.68 15.74 20.81
C VAL A 110 -17.89 16.55 22.09
N ASP A 111 -17.64 15.92 23.24
CA ASP A 111 -17.73 16.51 24.57
C ASP A 111 -16.75 15.77 25.51
N ALA A 112 -16.59 16.23 26.75
CA ALA A 112 -15.69 15.64 27.74
C ALA A 112 -15.90 14.13 27.92
N ASP A 113 -17.16 13.70 27.97
CA ASP A 113 -17.53 12.29 28.21
C ASP A 113 -18.22 11.63 27.01
N LYS A 114 -18.15 12.23 25.82
CA LYS A 114 -18.87 11.74 24.62
C LYS A 114 -17.96 11.60 23.41
N ILE A 115 -17.96 10.38 22.85
CA ILE A 115 -17.28 10.05 21.61
C ILE A 115 -18.33 9.71 20.55
N ARG A 116 -18.26 10.38 19.41
CA ARG A 116 -19.04 10.01 18.22
C ARG A 116 -18.24 9.05 17.37
N LEU A 117 -18.77 7.85 17.19
CA LEU A 117 -18.22 6.85 16.28
C LEU A 117 -18.59 7.18 14.83
N LEU A 118 -17.66 6.94 13.90
CA LEU A 118 -17.82 7.16 12.48
C LEU A 118 -17.74 5.81 11.73
N PRO A 119 -18.79 4.97 11.81
CA PRO A 119 -18.80 3.68 11.15
C PRO A 119 -18.86 3.82 9.63
N ARG A 120 -18.09 2.97 8.96
CA ARG A 120 -18.13 2.79 7.50
C ARG A 120 -18.97 1.55 7.18
N LYS A 121 -19.49 1.50 5.95
CA LYS A 121 -20.30 0.37 5.46
C LYS A 121 -19.61 -0.97 5.67
N ASP A 122 -18.30 -1.04 5.45
CA ASP A 122 -17.51 -2.27 5.61
C ASP A 122 -17.42 -2.79 7.06
N VAL A 123 -17.69 -1.94 8.05
CA VAL A 123 -17.63 -2.28 9.49
C VAL A 123 -19.02 -2.62 10.03
N LEU A 124 -20.06 -2.04 9.43
CA LEU A 124 -21.45 -2.29 9.83
C LEU A 124 -21.84 -3.73 9.51
N ARG A 125 -22.47 -4.40 10.48
CA ARG A 125 -23.05 -5.73 10.33
C ARG A 125 -24.56 -5.64 10.41
N ASP A 126 -25.25 -6.57 9.76
CA ASP A 126 -26.69 -6.72 9.93
C ASP A 126 -26.97 -7.21 11.34
N ASN A 127 -27.65 -6.38 12.13
CA ASN A 127 -28.03 -6.74 13.48
C ASN A 127 -29.08 -7.86 13.43
N ALA A 128 -28.91 -8.87 14.28
CA ALA A 128 -29.99 -9.80 14.56
C ALA A 128 -31.19 -9.02 15.12
N PRO A 129 -32.43 -9.31 14.69
CA PRO A 129 -33.60 -8.63 15.19
C PRO A 129 -33.67 -8.78 16.70
N TYR A 130 -33.96 -7.67 17.38
CA TYR A 130 -34.20 -7.68 18.82
C TYR A 130 -35.38 -8.59 19.12
N CYS A 131 -35.23 -9.44 20.15
CA CYS A 131 -36.26 -10.36 20.59
C CYS A 131 -36.57 -10.05 22.06
N ASP A 132 -37.77 -9.50 22.31
CA ASP A 132 -38.23 -9.13 23.65
C ASP A 132 -38.42 -10.34 24.56
N THR A 133 -38.66 -11.52 23.99
CA THR A 133 -38.93 -12.72 24.77
C THR A 133 -37.63 -13.37 25.24
N PRO A 134 -37.42 -13.52 26.57
CA PRO A 134 -36.27 -14.26 27.06
C PRO A 134 -36.31 -15.69 26.53
N LYS A 135 -35.23 -16.14 25.90
CA LYS A 135 -35.09 -17.52 25.41
C LYS A 135 -35.19 -18.44 26.62
N GLN A 136 -36.23 -19.27 26.68
CA GLN A 136 -36.30 -20.35 27.66
C GLN A 136 -35.25 -21.40 27.28
N ASN A 137 -34.21 -21.52 28.10
CA ASN A 137 -33.25 -22.60 27.96
C ASN A 137 -33.99 -23.90 28.31
N THR A 138 -34.22 -24.77 27.33
CA THR A 138 -34.66 -26.16 27.56
C THR A 138 -33.43 -27.04 27.75
#